data_AF-A0A349VZJ4-F1
#
_entry.id   AF-A0A349VZJ4-F1
#
_cell.length_a   1.000
_cell.length_b   1.000
_cell.length_c   1.000
_cell.angle_alpha   90.00
_cell.angle_beta   90.00
_cell.angle_gamma   90.00
#
_symmetry.space_group_name_H-M   'P 1'
#
loop_
_entity.id
_entity.type
_entity.pdbx_description
1 polymer ?
#
loop_
_entity_poly.entity_id
_entity_poly.type
_entity_poly.pdbx_seq_one_letter_code
_entity_poly.pdbx_strand_id
1 'polypeptide(L)'
;MEIDTTGELNLAKARNTAIKSSSSLFNIFLDVDCIPADDLIEQYLPYSTKNILISGRVRYLKKGFADKLGWMSQLMQNSRPDPVRKDVDQFSYELFWSLNFACTKETFHKIGGFDQNYIGYGAEDTDFGFSARNNGVAHITIDALAYHQYHPSYNPPLNHFKPIVINANQFFLKWRVWPMMGWLTKFNECGYISFKNNKITIVREPSKQEIAASLIE
;
A
#
# COMPACT_ATOMS: atom_id res chain seq x y z
N MET A 1 -15.14 -8.89 -16.47
CA MET A 1 -13.73 -9.14 -16.82
C MET A 1 -13.13 -9.92 -15.67
N GLU A 2 -12.47 -11.04 -15.94
CA GLU A 2 -11.83 -11.88 -14.93
C GLU A 2 -10.31 -11.83 -15.14
N ILE A 3 -9.56 -11.73 -14.05
CA ILE A 3 -8.09 -11.77 -14.09
C ILE A 3 -7.68 -13.14 -13.57
N ASP A 4 -6.91 -13.87 -14.37
CA ASP A 4 -6.31 -15.12 -13.94
C ASP A 4 -5.33 -14.86 -12.77
N THR A 5 -5.57 -15.57 -11.66
CA THR A 5 -4.81 -15.51 -10.41
C THR A 5 -4.20 -16.86 -10.05
N THR A 6 -4.09 -17.79 -11.00
CA THR A 6 -3.45 -19.10 -10.78
C THR A 6 -1.94 -19.00 -10.47
N GLY A 7 -1.31 -17.83 -10.69
CA GLY A 7 0.03 -17.47 -10.24
C GLY A 7 0.04 -16.53 -9.01
N GLU A 8 1.13 -15.79 -8.79
CA GLU A 8 1.15 -14.74 -7.75
C GLU A 8 0.20 -13.60 -8.12
N LEU A 9 -0.61 -13.15 -7.15
CA LEU A 9 -1.58 -12.08 -7.35
C LEU A 9 -0.87 -10.76 -7.70
N ASN A 10 -1.04 -10.30 -8.94
CA ASN A 10 -0.48 -9.03 -9.38
C ASN A 10 -1.44 -7.88 -9.05
N LEU A 11 -1.26 -7.28 -7.87
CA LEU A 11 -2.10 -6.18 -7.37
C LEU A 11 -2.09 -4.97 -8.31
N ALA A 12 -0.94 -4.64 -8.90
CA ALA A 12 -0.79 -3.57 -9.88
C ALA A 12 -1.68 -3.81 -11.12
N LYS A 13 -1.68 -5.03 -11.67
CA LYS A 13 -2.53 -5.42 -12.79
C LYS A 13 -4.01 -5.32 -12.43
N ALA A 14 -4.39 -5.72 -11.21
CA ALA A 14 -5.77 -5.60 -10.73
C ALA A 14 -6.23 -4.13 -10.69
N ARG A 15 -5.45 -3.24 -10.07
CA ARG A 15 -5.76 -1.80 -9.98
C ARG A 15 -5.82 -1.12 -11.35
N ASN A 16 -4.87 -1.42 -12.24
CA ASN A 16 -4.87 -0.93 -13.62
C ASN A 16 -6.11 -1.40 -14.40
N THR A 17 -6.50 -2.66 -14.22
CA THR A 17 -7.68 -3.24 -14.88
C THR A 17 -8.97 -2.62 -14.37
N ALA A 18 -9.06 -2.33 -13.08
CA ALA A 18 -10.19 -1.63 -12.48
C ALA A 18 -10.40 -0.25 -13.10
N ILE A 19 -9.33 0.56 -13.25
CA ILE A 19 -9.42 1.86 -13.94
C ILE A 19 -9.88 1.70 -15.39
N LYS A 20 -9.31 0.74 -16.12
CA LYS A 20 -9.67 0.50 -17.53
C LYS A 20 -11.15 0.17 -17.66
N SER A 21 -11.70 -0.58 -16.71
CA SER A 21 -13.08 -1.08 -16.73
C SER A 21 -14.10 -0.10 -16.13
N SER A 22 -13.67 0.83 -15.29
CA SER A 22 -14.56 1.82 -14.67
C SER A 22 -15.22 2.72 -15.71
N SER A 23 -16.50 3.05 -15.56
CA SER A 23 -17.19 4.06 -16.36
C SER A 23 -17.09 5.47 -15.76
N SER A 24 -16.62 5.59 -14.51
CA SER A 24 -16.54 6.86 -13.80
C SER A 24 -15.29 7.66 -14.16
N LEU A 25 -15.44 8.99 -14.23
CA LEU A 25 -14.32 9.91 -14.36
C LEU A 25 -13.51 10.01 -13.07
N PHE A 26 -14.15 9.89 -11.92
CA PHE A 26 -13.52 9.94 -10.59
C PHE A 26 -13.65 8.60 -9.89
N ASN A 27 -12.54 8.07 -9.39
CA ASN A 27 -12.44 6.71 -8.89
C ASN A 27 -11.85 6.72 -7.49
N ILE A 28 -12.57 6.13 -6.53
CA ILE A 28 -12.11 5.87 -5.17
C ILE A 28 -11.71 4.40 -5.09
N PHE A 29 -10.52 4.15 -4.57
CA PHE A 29 -9.92 2.83 -4.38
C PHE A 29 -9.86 2.50 -2.90
N LEU A 30 -10.24 1.27 -2.59
CA LEU A 30 -10.06 0.65 -1.30
C LEU A 30 -9.44 -0.73 -1.51
N ASP A 31 -8.56 -1.12 -0.60
CA ASP A 31 -8.20 -2.52 -0.49
C ASP A 31 -9.42 -3.35 -0.10
N VAL A 32 -9.43 -4.63 -0.52
CA VAL A 32 -10.60 -5.52 -0.36
C VAL A 32 -10.96 -5.76 1.10
N ASP A 33 -10.00 -5.57 2.00
CA ASP A 33 -10.14 -5.69 3.43
C ASP A 33 -10.28 -4.33 4.14
N CYS A 34 -10.54 -3.24 3.41
CA CYS A 34 -10.94 -1.95 3.97
C CYS A 34 -12.48 -1.80 4.05
N ILE A 35 -12.96 -1.29 5.18
CA ILE A 35 -14.36 -0.88 5.38
C ILE A 35 -14.42 0.66 5.32
N PRO A 36 -15.23 1.25 4.42
CA PRO A 36 -15.37 2.71 4.34
C PRO A 36 -16.08 3.27 5.58
N ALA A 37 -15.71 4.47 6.02
CA ALA A 37 -16.58 5.27 6.90
C ALA A 37 -17.83 5.73 6.14
N ASP A 38 -18.91 6.01 6.88
CA ASP A 38 -20.22 6.36 6.31
C ASP A 38 -20.16 7.58 5.38
N ASP A 39 -19.25 8.52 5.64
CA ASP A 39 -19.06 9.76 4.90
C ASP A 39 -17.89 9.71 3.89
N LEU A 40 -17.30 8.53 3.63
CA LEU A 40 -16.08 8.41 2.80
C LEU A 40 -16.23 9.10 1.44
N ILE A 41 -17.37 8.88 0.77
CA ILE A 41 -17.61 9.43 -0.55
C ILE A 41 -17.77 10.95 -0.46
N GLU A 42 -18.56 11.44 0.48
CA GLU A 42 -18.76 12.88 0.75
C GLU A 42 -17.44 13.59 1.00
N GLN A 43 -16.50 12.96 1.73
CA GLN A 43 -15.18 13.53 2.00
C GLN A 43 -14.32 13.65 0.73
N TYR A 44 -14.45 12.73 -0.22
CA TYR A 44 -13.68 12.76 -1.47
C TYR A 44 -14.28 13.70 -2.53
N LEU A 45 -15.60 13.86 -2.59
CA LEU A 45 -16.29 14.58 -3.66
C LEU A 45 -15.77 16.02 -3.90
N PRO A 46 -15.48 16.84 -2.88
CA PRO A 46 -14.95 18.20 -3.08
C PRO A 46 -13.62 18.25 -3.83
N TYR A 47 -12.85 17.15 -3.80
CA TYR A 47 -11.52 17.05 -4.39
C TYR A 47 -11.51 16.35 -5.75
N SER A 48 -12.69 16.04 -6.31
CA SER A 48 -12.87 15.38 -7.61
C SER A 48 -12.43 16.26 -8.80
N THR A 49 -11.13 16.50 -8.87
CA THR A 49 -10.47 17.41 -9.81
C THR A 49 -9.32 16.70 -10.52
N LYS A 50 -8.88 17.27 -11.63
CA LYS A 50 -7.78 16.72 -12.43
C LYS A 50 -6.44 17.07 -11.80
N ASN A 51 -5.42 16.26 -12.10
CA ASN A 51 -4.03 16.46 -11.70
C ASN A 51 -3.76 16.37 -10.18
N ILE A 52 -4.62 15.65 -9.44
CA ILE A 52 -4.46 15.41 -8.01
C ILE A 52 -4.62 13.92 -7.71
N LEU A 53 -3.62 13.37 -7.01
CA LEU A 53 -3.68 12.10 -6.31
C LEU A 53 -4.07 12.37 -4.85
N ILE A 54 -5.14 11.75 -4.38
CA ILE A 54 -5.72 12.03 -3.07
C ILE A 54 -5.55 10.79 -2.20
N SER A 55 -4.86 10.91 -1.06
CA SER A 55 -4.83 9.86 -0.05
C SER A 55 -5.85 10.13 1.04
N GLY A 56 -6.67 9.14 1.35
CA GLY A 56 -7.51 9.15 2.56
C GLY A 56 -6.76 8.58 3.76
N ARG A 57 -7.33 8.78 4.95
CA ARG A 57 -6.84 8.21 6.21
C ARG A 57 -7.24 6.75 6.35
N VAL A 58 -6.46 6.00 7.11
CA VAL A 58 -6.76 4.62 7.49
C VAL A 58 -6.59 4.45 8.99
N ARG A 59 -7.45 3.63 9.58
CA ARG A 59 -7.29 3.09 10.94
C ARG A 59 -7.30 1.57 10.87
N TYR A 60 -6.60 0.92 11.79
CA TYR A 60 -6.45 -0.54 11.80
C TYR A 60 -7.37 -1.16 12.85
N LEU A 61 -8.29 -2.02 12.43
CA LEU A 61 -9.21 -2.72 13.33
C LEU A 61 -8.44 -3.70 14.22
N LYS A 62 -8.91 -3.87 15.45
CA LYS A 62 -8.35 -4.82 16.41
C LYS A 62 -8.79 -6.25 16.05
N LYS A 63 -8.00 -7.24 16.44
CA LYS A 63 -8.39 -8.66 16.37
C LYS A 63 -9.75 -8.89 17.02
N GLY A 64 -10.62 -9.63 16.34
CA GLY A 64 -11.98 -9.93 16.82
C GLY A 64 -12.94 -8.73 16.78
N PHE A 65 -12.66 -7.68 15.99
CA PHE A 65 -13.54 -6.52 15.90
C PHE A 65 -14.99 -6.89 15.53
N ALA A 66 -15.17 -7.93 14.71
CA ALA A 66 -16.46 -8.39 14.22
C ALA A 66 -17.16 -9.38 15.19
N ASP A 67 -16.51 -9.83 16.26
CA ASP A 67 -17.07 -10.81 17.20
C ASP A 67 -18.18 -10.22 18.09
N LYS A 68 -18.26 -8.88 18.17
CA LYS A 68 -19.23 -8.16 18.98
C LYS A 68 -20.49 -7.83 18.18
N LEU A 69 -21.66 -7.97 18.80
CA LEU A 69 -22.91 -7.48 18.24
C LEU A 69 -22.82 -5.96 18.02
N GLY A 70 -23.26 -5.49 16.85
CA GLY A 70 -23.21 -4.07 16.49
C GLY A 70 -21.82 -3.54 16.16
N TRP A 71 -20.87 -4.40 15.77
CA TRP A 71 -19.50 -3.98 15.43
C TRP A 71 -19.42 -2.88 14.37
N MET A 72 -20.39 -2.83 13.44
CA MET A 72 -20.43 -1.83 12.37
C MET A 72 -20.50 -0.39 12.91
N SER A 73 -21.23 -0.15 14.00
CA SER A 73 -21.32 1.18 14.62
C SER A 73 -20.15 1.51 15.56
N GLN A 74 -19.22 0.57 15.75
CA GLN A 74 -18.10 0.68 16.72
C GLN A 74 -16.73 0.63 16.05
N LEU A 75 -16.64 0.74 14.72
CA LEU A 75 -15.38 0.64 13.97
C LEU A 75 -14.30 1.59 14.49
N MET A 76 -14.66 2.84 14.82
CA MET A 76 -13.72 3.82 15.38
C MET A 76 -13.16 3.40 16.75
N GLN A 77 -14.01 2.89 17.65
CA GLN A 77 -13.61 2.45 19.00
C GLN A 77 -12.80 1.15 18.95
N ASN A 78 -13.14 0.28 17.99
CA ASN A 78 -12.47 -0.99 17.75
C ASN A 78 -11.26 -0.88 16.82
N SER A 79 -10.77 0.33 16.53
CA SER A 79 -9.58 0.54 15.70
C SER A 79 -8.49 1.34 16.41
N ARG A 80 -7.28 1.27 15.87
CA ARG A 80 -6.10 2.03 16.27
C ARG A 80 -5.70 2.98 15.12
N PRO A 81 -5.11 4.14 15.42
CA PRO A 81 -4.55 5.02 14.39
C PRO A 81 -3.48 4.29 13.56
N ASP A 82 -3.25 4.75 12.33
CA ASP A 82 -2.14 4.27 11.49
C ASP A 82 -0.79 4.41 12.23
N PRO A 83 0.00 3.34 12.36
CA PRO A 83 1.21 3.36 13.18
C PRO A 83 2.32 4.27 12.63
N VAL A 84 2.28 4.61 11.33
CA VAL A 84 3.32 5.40 10.65
C VAL A 84 2.80 6.80 10.30
N ARG A 85 1.55 6.88 9.85
CA ARG A 85 1.00 8.08 9.18
C ARG A 85 0.02 8.88 10.05
N LYS A 86 -0.27 8.45 11.30
CA LYS A 86 -1.25 9.11 12.19
C LYS A 86 -0.95 10.58 12.48
N ASP A 87 0.32 10.93 12.63
CA ASP A 87 0.76 12.28 13.03
C ASP A 87 1.32 13.07 11.84
N VAL A 88 1.06 12.61 10.60
CA VAL A 88 1.56 13.24 9.38
C VAL A 88 0.40 13.97 8.71
N ASP A 89 0.41 15.30 8.74
CA ASP A 89 -0.68 16.11 8.18
C ASP A 89 -0.84 15.89 6.67
N GLN A 90 0.26 16.03 5.93
CA GLN A 90 0.32 15.82 4.48
C GLN A 90 1.30 14.68 4.17
N PHE A 91 0.80 13.60 3.58
CA PHE A 91 1.66 12.49 3.17
C PHE A 91 2.59 12.93 2.05
N SER A 92 3.85 12.53 2.15
CA SER A 92 4.75 12.62 1.02
C SER A 92 4.45 11.49 0.02
N TYR A 93 4.95 11.62 -1.20
CA TYR A 93 4.79 10.60 -2.24
C TYR A 93 5.39 9.24 -1.83
N GLU A 94 6.41 9.22 -0.97
CA GLU A 94 6.99 8.01 -0.37
C GLU A 94 6.00 7.25 0.53
N LEU A 95 5.06 7.99 1.13
CA LEU A 95 4.03 7.49 2.06
C LEU A 95 2.65 7.32 1.38
N PHE A 96 2.59 7.42 0.06
CA PHE A 96 1.41 6.95 -0.68
C PHE A 96 1.31 5.42 -0.52
N TRP A 97 0.26 4.97 0.18
CA TRP A 97 -0.16 3.57 0.23
C TRP A 97 -1.58 3.48 -0.29
N SER A 98 -1.86 2.49 -1.14
CA SER A 98 -3.07 2.41 -1.96
C SER A 98 -4.29 1.84 -1.22
N LEU A 99 -4.20 1.69 0.10
CA LEU A 99 -5.28 1.22 1.00
C LEU A 99 -6.59 2.02 0.86
N ASN A 100 -6.47 3.33 0.69
CA ASN A 100 -7.58 4.29 0.59
C ASN A 100 -7.10 5.54 -0.17
N PHE A 101 -7.43 5.63 -1.47
CA PHE A 101 -7.05 6.77 -2.29
C PHE A 101 -8.08 7.06 -3.38
N ALA A 102 -8.02 8.24 -3.97
CA ALA A 102 -8.84 8.59 -5.11
C ALA A 102 -8.07 9.44 -6.13
N CYS A 103 -8.48 9.34 -7.38
CA CYS A 103 -8.06 10.25 -8.43
C CYS A 103 -9.03 10.19 -9.61
N THR A 104 -8.93 11.18 -10.50
CA THR A 104 -9.60 11.08 -11.80
C THR A 104 -8.90 10.05 -12.69
N LYS A 105 -9.66 9.38 -13.57
CA LYS A 105 -9.12 8.45 -14.57
C LYS A 105 -8.03 9.10 -15.42
N GLU A 106 -8.20 10.36 -15.79
CA GLU A 106 -7.19 11.15 -16.49
C GLU A 106 -5.90 11.30 -15.67
N THR A 107 -6.01 11.59 -14.37
CA THR A 107 -4.85 11.67 -13.48
C THR A 107 -4.15 10.32 -13.36
N PHE A 108 -4.90 9.22 -13.19
CA PHE A 108 -4.33 7.88 -13.16
C PHE A 108 -3.54 7.55 -14.42
N HIS A 109 -4.08 7.88 -15.60
CA HIS A 109 -3.38 7.72 -16.87
C HIS A 109 -2.15 8.62 -16.99
N LYS A 110 -2.22 9.86 -16.49
CA LYS A 110 -1.08 10.77 -16.43
C LYS A 110 0.04 10.23 -15.55
N ILE A 111 -0.28 9.55 -14.45
CA ILE A 111 0.72 8.88 -13.59
C ILE A 111 1.39 7.71 -14.33
N GLY A 112 0.66 7.04 -15.22
CA GLY A 112 1.12 5.87 -15.97
C GLY A 112 0.59 4.53 -15.44
N GLY A 113 -0.29 4.56 -14.44
CA GLY A 113 -0.78 3.37 -13.74
C GLY A 113 0.24 2.76 -12.77
N PHE A 114 -0.15 1.68 -12.09
CA PHE A 114 0.76 0.90 -11.26
C PHE A 114 1.70 0.07 -12.15
N ASP A 115 2.99 0.07 -11.83
CA ASP A 115 3.98 -0.71 -12.56
C ASP A 115 3.83 -2.21 -12.25
N GLN A 116 3.60 -3.00 -13.29
CA GLN A 116 3.31 -4.43 -13.15
C GLN A 116 4.57 -5.28 -12.95
N ASN A 117 5.76 -4.67 -12.98
CA ASN A 117 7.03 -5.34 -12.72
C ASN A 117 7.27 -5.61 -11.21
N TYR A 118 6.49 -4.99 -10.33
CA TYR A 118 6.45 -5.33 -8.91
C TYR A 118 5.47 -6.48 -8.71
N ILE A 119 6.01 -7.65 -8.39
CA ILE A 119 5.25 -8.89 -8.21
C ILE A 119 5.23 -9.22 -6.71
N GLY A 120 4.08 -9.71 -6.21
CA GLY A 120 3.89 -9.94 -4.78
C GLY A 120 3.69 -8.65 -4.01
N TYR A 121 4.36 -8.53 -2.85
CA TYR A 121 4.17 -7.43 -1.90
C TYR A 121 5.40 -6.52 -1.81
N GLY A 122 5.17 -5.20 -1.88
CA GLY A 122 6.13 -4.16 -1.56
C GLY A 122 6.62 -3.36 -2.77
N ALA A 123 6.92 -2.08 -2.51
CA ALA A 123 7.43 -1.05 -3.41
C ALA A 123 6.46 -0.54 -4.50
N GLU A 124 5.40 -1.27 -4.85
CA GLU A 124 4.47 -0.91 -5.93
C GLU A 124 3.71 0.38 -5.64
N ASP A 125 3.30 0.57 -4.39
CA ASP A 125 2.62 1.78 -3.94
C ASP A 125 3.56 2.98 -3.95
N THR A 126 4.75 2.83 -3.36
CA THR A 126 5.78 3.88 -3.36
C THR A 126 6.16 4.28 -4.79
N ASP A 127 6.22 3.33 -5.73
CA ASP A 127 6.49 3.61 -7.13
C ASP A 127 5.37 4.43 -7.79
N PHE A 128 4.11 4.11 -7.50
CA PHE A 128 2.98 4.89 -8.00
C PHE A 128 3.04 6.33 -7.48
N GLY A 129 3.37 6.53 -6.20
CA GLY A 129 3.63 7.84 -5.61
C GLY A 129 4.77 8.58 -6.33
N PHE A 130 5.91 7.92 -6.54
CA PHE A 130 7.06 8.53 -7.24
C PHE A 130 6.73 8.89 -8.69
N SER A 131 5.98 8.02 -9.36
CA SER A 131 5.49 8.26 -10.72
C SER A 131 4.56 9.47 -10.77
N ALA A 132 3.70 9.65 -9.77
CA ALA A 132 2.85 10.85 -9.66
C ALA A 132 3.70 12.13 -9.51
N ARG A 133 4.72 12.12 -8.64
CA ARG A 133 5.66 13.23 -8.50
C ARG A 133 6.36 13.54 -9.82
N ASN A 134 6.92 12.53 -10.49
CA ASN A 134 7.67 12.69 -11.73
C ASN A 134 6.82 13.23 -12.89
N ASN A 135 5.52 12.95 -12.88
CA ASN A 135 4.57 13.46 -13.87
C ASN A 135 3.88 14.78 -13.45
N GLY A 136 4.33 15.43 -12.37
CA GLY A 136 3.78 16.71 -11.93
C GLY A 136 2.31 16.62 -11.48
N VAL A 137 1.92 15.49 -10.91
CA VAL A 137 0.62 15.29 -10.25
C VAL A 137 0.76 15.68 -8.79
N ALA A 138 -0.09 16.59 -8.32
CA ALA A 138 -0.11 16.97 -6.91
C ALA A 138 -0.57 15.79 -6.05
N HIS A 139 0.02 15.61 -4.86
CA HIS A 139 -0.44 14.64 -3.88
C HIS A 139 -0.98 15.37 -2.67
N ILE A 140 -2.21 15.09 -2.28
CA ILE A 140 -2.86 15.67 -1.10
C ILE A 140 -3.37 14.58 -0.16
N THR A 141 -3.43 14.89 1.13
CA THR A 141 -4.04 14.03 2.15
C THR A 141 -5.30 14.68 2.67
N ILE A 142 -6.38 13.91 2.78
CA ILE A 142 -7.67 14.36 3.32
C ILE A 142 -8.14 13.42 4.42
N ASP A 143 -9.17 13.82 5.16
CA ASP A 143 -9.68 13.05 6.31
C ASP A 143 -10.69 11.94 5.96
N ALA A 144 -10.92 11.69 4.67
CA ALA A 144 -11.72 10.55 4.20
C ALA A 144 -11.19 9.25 4.81
N LEU A 145 -11.99 8.59 5.65
CA LEU A 145 -11.52 7.53 6.54
C LEU A 145 -11.97 6.13 6.07
N ALA A 146 -11.03 5.19 6.06
CA ALA A 146 -11.31 3.76 5.94
C ALA A 146 -10.74 2.97 7.13
N TYR A 147 -11.31 1.79 7.39
CA TYR A 147 -10.90 0.89 8.45
C TYR A 147 -10.32 -0.39 7.83
N HIS A 148 -9.00 -0.59 7.97
CA HIS A 148 -8.32 -1.79 7.53
C HIS A 148 -8.67 -2.94 8.49
N GLN A 149 -9.21 -4.03 7.96
CA GLN A 149 -9.54 -5.20 8.76
C GLN A 149 -8.27 -5.84 9.31
N TYR A 150 -8.41 -6.42 10.49
CA TYR A 150 -7.30 -7.12 11.13
C TYR A 150 -6.91 -8.35 10.31
N HIS A 151 -5.62 -8.48 10.03
CA HIS A 151 -5.00 -9.73 9.64
C HIS A 151 -3.61 -9.83 10.32
N PRO A 152 -3.05 -11.05 10.44
CA PRO A 152 -1.72 -11.25 10.98
C PRO A 152 -0.66 -10.33 10.34
N SER A 153 0.18 -9.71 11.15
CA SER A 153 1.25 -8.81 10.71
C SER A 153 2.61 -9.24 11.24
N TYR A 154 3.66 -9.06 10.45
CA TYR A 154 5.01 -9.54 10.72
C TYR A 154 6.01 -8.39 10.75
N ASN A 155 6.97 -8.39 11.68
CA ASN A 155 7.99 -7.36 11.80
C ASN A 155 9.39 -7.94 12.15
N PRO A 156 10.37 -7.85 11.23
CA PRO A 156 10.21 -7.40 9.85
C PRO A 156 9.30 -8.38 9.06
N PRO A 157 8.72 -7.99 7.91
CA PRO A 157 7.74 -8.78 7.19
C PRO A 157 8.36 -9.98 6.46
N LEU A 158 8.86 -10.97 7.21
CA LEU A 158 9.55 -12.15 6.66
C LEU A 158 8.63 -13.04 5.82
N ASN A 159 7.32 -12.98 6.06
CA ASN A 159 6.32 -13.64 5.23
C ASN A 159 6.29 -13.12 3.77
N HIS A 160 6.81 -11.92 3.51
CA HIS A 160 6.95 -11.31 2.19
C HIS A 160 8.41 -11.08 1.79
N PHE A 161 9.36 -11.79 2.42
CA PHE A 161 10.79 -11.55 2.29
C PHE A 161 11.28 -11.47 0.83
N LYS A 162 11.04 -12.52 0.03
CA LYS A 162 11.51 -12.60 -1.37
C LYS A 162 10.94 -11.47 -2.24
N PRO A 163 9.61 -11.26 -2.33
CA PRO A 163 9.04 -10.12 -3.06
C PRO A 163 9.66 -8.79 -2.67
N ILE A 164 9.79 -8.49 -1.37
CA ILE A 164 10.36 -7.21 -0.90
C ILE A 164 11.78 -7.01 -1.41
N VAL A 165 12.64 -8.04 -1.38
CA VAL A 165 14.03 -7.92 -1.84
C VAL A 165 14.13 -7.78 -3.37
N ILE A 166 13.32 -8.53 -4.11
CA ILE A 166 13.27 -8.45 -5.58
C ILE A 166 12.77 -7.06 -6.00
N ASN A 167 11.65 -6.63 -5.42
CA ASN A 167 11.01 -5.35 -5.71
C ASN A 167 11.89 -4.16 -5.30
N ALA A 168 12.65 -4.28 -4.20
CA ALA A 168 13.61 -3.24 -3.81
C ALA A 168 14.72 -3.03 -4.86
N ASN A 169 15.24 -4.12 -5.45
CA ASN A 169 16.21 -3.99 -6.55
C ASN A 169 15.57 -3.37 -7.80
N GLN A 170 14.36 -3.76 -8.17
CA GLN A 170 13.64 -3.16 -9.30
C GLN A 170 13.41 -1.66 -9.09
N PHE A 171 12.95 -1.28 -7.89
CA PHE A 171 12.75 0.10 -7.51
C PHE A 171 14.05 0.90 -7.60
N PHE A 172 15.17 0.36 -7.11
CA PHE A 172 16.46 1.02 -7.20
C PHE A 172 16.95 1.20 -8.64
N LEU A 173 16.69 0.23 -9.54
CA LEU A 173 17.03 0.37 -10.96
C LEU A 173 16.29 1.56 -11.60
N LYS A 174 15.03 1.75 -11.24
CA LYS A 174 14.16 2.82 -11.74
C LYS A 174 14.47 4.18 -11.11
N TRP A 175 14.59 4.24 -9.79
CA TRP A 175 14.60 5.49 -9.02
C TRP A 175 15.95 5.87 -8.38
N ARG A 176 16.94 4.96 -8.41
CA ARG A 176 18.27 5.14 -7.80
C ARG A 176 18.25 5.45 -6.29
N VAL A 177 17.15 5.12 -5.63
CA VAL A 177 17.00 5.14 -4.18
C VAL A 177 16.34 3.83 -3.72
N TRP A 178 16.56 3.43 -2.47
CA TRP A 178 16.00 2.19 -1.93
C TRP A 178 14.62 2.45 -1.30
N PRO A 179 13.59 1.65 -1.63
CA PRO A 179 12.30 1.72 -0.94
C PRO A 179 12.38 0.97 0.40
N MET A 180 11.40 1.18 1.29
CA MET A 180 11.21 0.33 2.48
C MET A 180 12.47 0.15 3.36
N MET A 181 13.33 1.17 3.44
CA MET A 181 14.62 1.07 4.13
C MET A 181 14.54 0.56 5.57
N GLY A 182 13.45 0.83 6.29
CA GLY A 182 13.22 0.28 7.64
C GLY A 182 13.16 -1.25 7.66
N TRP A 183 12.56 -1.89 6.65
CA TRP A 183 12.51 -3.35 6.54
C TRP A 183 13.83 -3.91 6.01
N LEU A 184 14.40 -3.29 4.98
CA LEU A 184 15.66 -3.75 4.39
C LEU A 184 16.82 -3.67 5.40
N THR A 185 16.86 -2.64 6.24
CA THR A 185 17.87 -2.52 7.31
C THR A 185 17.77 -3.70 8.27
N LYS A 186 16.56 -4.01 8.77
CA LYS A 186 16.33 -5.18 9.64
C LYS A 186 16.70 -6.50 8.96
N PHE A 187 16.36 -6.67 7.69
CA PHE A 187 16.75 -7.86 6.95
C PHE A 187 18.26 -8.02 6.86
N ASN A 188 19.01 -6.92 6.68
CA ASN A 188 20.47 -6.93 6.64
C ASN A 188 21.07 -7.19 8.03
N GLU A 189 20.54 -6.57 9.09
CA GLU A 189 20.96 -6.79 10.48
C GLU A 189 20.77 -8.24 10.94
N CYS A 190 19.67 -8.88 10.53
CA CYS A 190 19.43 -10.30 10.80
C CYS A 190 20.19 -11.27 9.87
N GLY A 191 21.00 -10.74 8.95
CA GLY A 191 21.85 -11.51 8.03
C GLY A 191 21.10 -12.23 6.90
N TYR A 192 19.89 -11.79 6.57
CA TYR A 192 19.12 -12.36 5.45
C TYR A 192 19.57 -11.81 4.08
N ILE A 193 20.00 -10.55 4.05
CA ILE A 193 20.46 -9.87 2.83
C ILE A 193 21.81 -9.19 3.03
N SER A 194 22.42 -8.77 1.92
CA SER A 194 23.60 -7.91 1.90
C SER A 194 23.44 -6.80 0.87
N PHE A 195 23.84 -5.58 1.25
CA PHE A 195 23.98 -4.43 0.35
C PHE A 195 25.41 -4.37 -0.20
N LYS A 196 25.59 -4.59 -1.50
CA LYS A 196 26.89 -4.43 -2.18
C LYS A 196 26.69 -3.85 -3.57
N ASN A 197 27.53 -2.89 -3.96
CA ASN A 197 27.57 -2.32 -5.31
C ASN A 197 26.19 -1.90 -5.83
N ASN A 198 25.43 -1.15 -5.02
CA ASN A 198 24.08 -0.70 -5.38
C ASN A 198 23.12 -1.85 -5.76
N LYS A 199 23.29 -3.00 -5.11
CA LYS A 199 22.46 -4.19 -5.29
C LYS A 199 22.21 -4.84 -3.94
N ILE A 200 21.01 -5.38 -3.75
CA ILE A 200 20.68 -6.26 -2.62
C ILE A 200 20.74 -7.70 -3.10
N THR A 201 21.49 -8.53 -2.39
CA THR A 201 21.54 -9.98 -2.62
C THR A 201 21.02 -10.73 -1.40
N ILE A 202 20.21 -11.77 -1.63
CA ILE A 202 19.79 -12.69 -0.58
C ILE A 202 21.00 -13.54 -0.16
N VAL A 203 21.34 -13.51 1.13
CA VAL A 203 22.40 -14.32 1.75
C VAL A 203 21.82 -15.67 2.17
N ARG A 204 20.62 -15.65 2.76
CA ARG A 204 19.84 -16.84 3.12
C ARG A 204 18.35 -16.51 3.22
N GLU A 205 17.52 -17.53 3.07
CA GLU A 205 16.08 -17.42 3.34
C GLU A 205 15.79 -17.49 4.85
N PRO A 206 14.73 -16.81 5.34
CA PRO A 206 14.24 -17.05 6.68
C PRO A 206 13.61 -18.44 6.79
N SER A 207 13.88 -19.13 7.90
CA SER A 207 13.22 -20.39 8.24
C SER A 207 11.75 -20.19 8.61
N LYS A 208 10.96 -21.27 8.58
CA LYS A 208 9.55 -21.23 9.02
C LYS A 208 9.43 -20.75 10.48
N GLN A 209 10.37 -21.15 11.34
CA GLN A 209 10.42 -20.73 12.73
C GLN A 209 10.70 -19.22 12.86
N GLU A 210 11.64 -18.68 12.09
CA GLU A 210 11.92 -17.23 12.08
C GLU A 210 10.74 -16.42 11.55
N ILE A 211 10.06 -16.89 10.50
CA ILE A 211 8.84 -16.25 10.00
C ILE A 211 7.78 -16.24 11.10
N ALA A 212 7.51 -17.38 11.73
CA ALA A 212 6.53 -17.47 12.82
C ALA A 212 6.90 -16.58 14.02
N ALA A 213 8.19 -16.49 14.37
CA ALA A 213 8.68 -15.65 15.45
C ALA A 213 8.58 -14.14 15.16
N SER A 214 8.48 -13.74 13.88
CA SER A 214 8.30 -12.33 13.50
C SER A 214 6.85 -11.86 13.54
N LEU A 215 5.88 -12.74 13.83
CA LEU A 215 4.47 -12.38 14.00
C LEU A 215 4.30 -11.45 15.22
N ILE A 216 3.73 -10.27 15.02
CA ILE A 216 3.53 -9.27 16.09
C ILE A 216 2.08 -9.09 16.49
N GLU A 217 1.15 -9.16 15.54
CA GLU A 217 -0.28 -9.00 15.77
C GLU A 217 -1.04 -10.02 14.95
#